data_AF-A0AA36CPV9-F1
#
_entry.id   AF-A0AA36CPV9-F1
#
_cell.length_a   1.000
_cell.length_b   1.000
_cell.length_c   1.000
_cell.angle_alpha   90.00
_cell.angle_beta   90.00
_cell.angle_gamma   90.00
#
_symmetry.space_group_name_H-M   'P 1'
#
loop_
_entity.id
_entity.type
_entity.pdbx_description
1 polymer ?
#
loop_
_entity_poly.entity_id
_entity_poly.type
_entity_poly.pdbx_seq_one_letter_code
_entity_poly.pdbx_strand_id
1 'polypeptide(L)'
;MSRLVLLFLAYILVAAAFPEYEGLNTTCTKSHDCQVINTAAVGICKDGKCDYELTRGFIYFPFQEYSLSFYWSALTLVTLGEQPSPQRSFQNIFEIIVTLLGLVIFAVIVGDVGNMVQTMNLKRTDYEEIFDGTRAYMLRHQVPQQLQQKIIRYLTYIWGQGQIGVDEKAISDFLPNRLYGHMAVHIHMETLRRVPLFADCDPTLLYEFILRLELQVYSPGDYICRKGEVGKEMYIVKKEDLWEALRDYPQATQSLFEKGRQILAKDNLLEETTEEHDNWDPDAPIEEKFETIRRDMEEFTKQLDEAEVMLRASMDREKQLVTKLEESFVEFFELVNRDDEHEEDSDSDG
;
A
#
# COMPACT_ATOMS: atom_id res chain seq x y z
N MET A 1 0.18 14.68 11.51
CA MET A 1 0.84 14.60 12.84
C MET A 1 2.36 14.39 12.81
N SER A 2 3.03 14.35 11.64
CA SER A 2 4.47 14.01 11.57
C SER A 2 5.44 15.15 11.94
N ARG A 3 5.11 16.42 11.65
CA ARG A 3 6.06 17.53 11.86
C ARG A 3 6.21 17.98 13.31
N LEU A 4 5.14 17.95 14.10
CA LEU A 4 5.21 18.40 15.50
C LEU A 4 6.03 17.43 16.37
N VAL A 5 5.86 16.12 16.16
CA VAL A 5 6.60 15.07 16.89
C VAL A 5 8.08 15.08 16.51
N LEU A 6 8.41 15.27 15.23
CA LEU A 6 9.80 15.42 14.77
C LEU A 6 10.44 16.69 15.33
N LEU A 7 9.73 17.81 15.35
CA LEU A 7 10.22 19.05 15.97
C LEU A 7 10.39 18.91 17.49
N PHE A 8 9.55 18.10 18.15
CA PHE A 8 9.64 17.86 19.59
C PHE A 8 10.80 16.92 19.96
N LEU A 9 11.01 15.85 19.17
CA LEU A 9 12.20 15.00 19.30
C LEU A 9 13.47 15.79 18.99
N ALA A 10 13.47 16.64 17.96
CA ALA A 10 14.58 17.54 17.67
C ALA A 10 14.83 18.54 18.81
N TYR A 11 13.77 19.09 19.43
CA TYR A 11 13.90 20.00 20.57
C TYR A 11 14.49 19.31 21.81
N ILE A 12 14.07 18.07 22.12
CA ILE A 12 14.65 17.27 23.22
C ILE A 12 16.12 16.94 22.95
N LEU A 13 16.46 16.61 21.70
CA LEU A 13 17.85 16.34 21.30
C LEU A 13 18.74 17.59 21.39
N VAL A 14 18.21 18.77 21.03
CA VAL A 14 18.93 20.05 21.15
C VAL A 14 19.07 20.48 22.61
N ALA A 15 18.04 20.26 23.44
CA ALA A 15 18.08 20.58 24.87
C ALA A 15 19.03 19.66 25.66
N ALA A 16 19.14 18.39 25.29
CA ALA A 16 20.10 17.44 25.87
C ALA A 16 21.56 17.74 25.46
N ALA A 17 21.77 18.45 24.35
CA ALA A 17 23.10 18.80 23.85
C ALA A 17 23.75 20.02 24.56
N PHE A 18 23.01 20.73 25.42
CA PHE A 18 23.54 21.87 26.18
C PHE A 18 23.55 21.57 27.69
N PRO A 19 24.63 20.98 28.23
CA PRO A 19 24.91 21.13 29.65
C PRO A 19 25.46 22.56 29.86
N GLU A 20 24.70 23.40 30.55
CA GLU A 20 25.21 24.63 31.17
C GLU A 20 26.43 24.28 32.03
N TYR A 21 27.63 24.62 31.56
CA TYR A 21 28.88 24.50 32.31
C TYR A 21 29.10 25.78 33.12
N GLU A 22 28.71 25.78 34.39
CA GLU A 22 29.22 26.76 35.37
C GLU A 22 30.67 26.37 35.73
N GLY A 23 31.62 27.26 35.42
CA GLY A 23 33.05 27.05 35.65
C GLY A 23 33.42 26.99 37.13
N LEU A 24 34.11 25.92 37.55
CA LEU A 24 34.68 25.81 38.90
C LEU A 24 36.03 26.55 38.99
N ASN A 25 36.10 27.55 39.87
CA ASN A 25 37.33 28.20 40.32
C ASN A 25 38.27 27.19 41.01
N THR A 26 39.49 27.01 40.51
CA THR A 26 40.52 26.21 41.19
C THR A 26 41.90 26.91 41.13
N THR A 27 42.36 27.40 42.28
CA THR A 27 43.72 27.94 42.48
C THR A 27 44.63 26.84 43.02
N CYS A 28 45.85 26.72 42.51
CA CYS A 28 46.77 25.60 42.80
C CYS A 28 48.19 26.10 43.12
N THR A 29 48.90 25.45 44.05
CA THR A 29 50.21 25.92 44.58
C THR A 29 51.43 25.10 44.16
N LYS A 30 51.27 23.87 43.65
CA LYS A 30 52.37 23.02 43.11
C LYS A 30 51.85 22.14 41.96
N SER A 31 52.73 21.76 41.02
CA SER A 31 52.31 21.06 39.78
C SER A 31 51.66 19.68 39.98
N HIS A 32 51.82 19.05 41.15
CA HIS A 32 51.24 17.75 41.46
C HIS A 32 49.89 17.82 42.19
N ASP A 33 49.37 19.01 42.50
CA ASP A 33 48.11 19.19 43.23
C ASP A 33 46.84 19.22 42.32
N CYS A 34 46.99 19.35 40.99
CA CYS A 34 45.84 19.27 40.06
C CYS A 34 45.58 17.79 39.67
N GLN A 35 44.90 17.03 40.54
CA GLN A 35 44.43 15.67 40.21
C GLN A 35 42.93 15.56 40.54
N VAL A 36 42.07 15.45 39.52
CA VAL A 36 40.63 15.20 39.70
C VAL A 36 40.36 13.70 39.56
N ILE A 37 39.60 13.17 40.51
CA ILE A 37 39.15 11.78 40.56
C ILE A 37 37.90 11.64 39.69
N ASN A 38 37.91 10.61 38.84
CA ASN A 38 36.94 10.21 37.82
C ASN A 38 36.88 11.14 36.60
N THR A 39 37.23 10.52 35.46
CA THR A 39 37.29 11.04 34.09
C THR A 39 38.39 12.07 33.79
N ALA A 40 39.60 11.53 33.58
CA ALA A 40 40.54 11.91 32.51
C ALA A 40 40.75 13.40 32.20
N ALA A 41 41.22 14.17 33.18
CA ALA A 41 41.95 15.41 32.90
C ALA A 41 43.22 15.49 33.76
N VAL A 42 44.38 15.56 33.11
CA VAL A 42 45.66 15.94 33.75
C VAL A 42 45.91 17.40 33.36
N GLY A 43 45.70 18.33 34.28
CA GLY A 43 45.97 19.76 34.07
C GLY A 43 47.40 20.14 34.43
N ILE A 44 47.95 21.16 33.79
CA ILE A 44 49.27 21.73 34.12
C ILE A 44 49.04 23.06 34.84
N CYS A 45 49.66 23.25 36.01
CA CYS A 45 49.53 24.47 36.79
C CYS A 45 50.43 25.58 36.22
N LYS A 46 49.83 26.68 35.74
CA LYS A 46 50.52 27.91 35.33
C LYS A 46 49.96 29.09 36.14
N ASP A 47 50.84 29.91 36.70
CA ASP A 47 50.50 31.14 37.45
C ASP A 47 49.43 30.97 38.56
N GLY A 48 49.45 29.83 39.24
CA GLY A 48 48.56 29.55 40.37
C GLY A 48 47.13 29.13 39.98
N LYS A 49 46.88 28.84 38.69
CA LYS A 49 45.61 28.31 38.16
C LYS A 49 45.85 27.00 37.41
N CYS A 50 44.92 26.05 37.51
CA CYS A 50 44.95 24.83 36.70
C CYS A 50 44.36 25.14 35.31
N ASP A 51 45.18 25.16 34.26
CA ASP A 51 44.68 25.22 32.87
C ASP A 51 44.36 23.80 32.39
N TYR A 52 43.12 23.59 31.97
CA TYR A 52 42.65 22.35 31.34
C TYR A 52 42.49 22.59 29.83
N GLU A 53 43.59 22.71 29.09
CA GLU A 53 43.52 22.74 27.62
C GLU A 53 43.19 21.34 27.08
N LEU A 54 41.89 21.05 27.08
CA LEU A 54 41.11 20.47 26.00
C LEU A 54 41.89 19.66 24.94
N THR A 55 42.38 18.46 25.28
CA THR A 55 42.69 17.43 24.28
C THR A 55 41.39 16.90 23.69
N ARG A 56 40.81 17.70 22.78
CA ARG A 56 39.70 17.36 21.88
C ARG A 56 40.12 16.21 20.96
N GLY A 57 39.95 14.98 21.42
CA GLY A 57 39.87 13.79 20.58
C GLY A 57 38.57 13.80 19.78
N PHE A 58 38.58 14.50 18.65
CA PHE A 58 37.48 14.63 17.71
C PHE A 58 37.20 13.27 17.01
N ILE A 59 35.91 12.93 16.88
CA ILE A 59 35.27 11.95 15.96
C ILE A 59 34.63 10.68 16.58
N TYR A 60 35.17 10.00 17.59
CA TYR A 60 34.53 8.76 18.11
C TYR A 60 33.69 8.90 19.40
N PHE A 61 33.73 10.05 20.06
CA PHE A 61 33.09 10.25 21.37
C PHE A 61 31.64 10.78 21.39
N PRO A 62 31.09 11.51 20.39
CA PRO A 62 29.75 12.09 20.53
C PRO A 62 28.62 11.07 20.43
N PHE A 63 28.87 9.92 19.79
CA PHE A 63 27.85 8.90 19.57
C PHE A 63 27.38 8.25 20.88
N GLN A 64 28.27 8.02 21.85
CA GLN A 64 27.91 7.35 23.11
C GLN A 64 27.02 8.23 23.99
N GLU A 65 27.40 9.48 24.19
CA GLU A 65 26.63 10.45 25.00
C GLU A 65 25.25 10.77 24.37
N TYR A 66 25.21 10.91 23.04
CA TYR A 66 23.97 11.12 22.30
C TYR A 66 23.06 9.88 22.35
N SER A 67 23.62 8.67 22.23
CA SER A 67 22.85 7.41 22.30
C SER A 67 22.25 7.19 23.68
N LEU A 68 22.96 7.54 24.75
CA LEU A 68 22.44 7.46 26.12
C LEU A 68 21.29 8.45 26.34
N SER A 69 21.41 9.66 25.79
CA SER A 69 20.36 10.69 25.86
C SER A 69 19.10 10.29 25.08
N PHE A 70 19.27 9.66 23.91
CA PHE A 70 18.17 9.12 23.12
C PHE A 70 17.50 7.93 23.81
N TYR A 71 18.31 7.00 24.38
CA TYR A 71 17.81 5.87 25.15
C TYR A 71 16.99 6.33 26.36
N TRP A 72 17.48 7.33 27.10
CA TRP A 72 16.77 7.94 28.21
C TRP A 72 15.43 8.56 27.73
N SER A 73 15.47 9.40 26.71
CA SER A 73 14.26 10.02 26.16
C SER A 73 13.23 8.99 25.67
N ALA A 74 13.68 7.90 25.03
CA ALA A 74 12.82 6.83 24.56
C ALA A 74 12.14 6.10 25.73
N LEU A 75 12.89 5.73 26.77
CA LEU A 75 12.34 5.07 27.97
C LEU A 75 11.29 5.93 28.69
N THR A 76 11.52 7.24 28.80
CA THR A 76 10.58 8.19 29.41
C THR A 76 9.33 8.33 28.53
N LEU A 77 9.49 8.35 27.21
CA LEU A 77 8.37 8.42 26.25
C LEU A 77 7.49 7.16 26.28
N VAL A 78 8.08 5.97 26.37
CA VAL A 78 7.33 4.71 26.47
C VAL A 78 6.96 4.34 27.91
N THR A 79 7.25 5.20 28.88
CA THR A 79 6.89 5.05 30.30
C THR A 79 7.45 3.80 30.97
N LEU A 80 8.59 3.29 30.48
CA LEU A 80 9.27 2.11 31.04
C LEU A 80 10.01 2.43 32.35
N GLY A 81 10.50 3.67 32.51
CA GLY A 81 10.95 4.19 33.80
C GLY A 81 12.21 3.53 34.41
N GLU A 82 13.01 2.77 33.66
CA GLU A 82 14.23 2.11 34.16
C GLU A 82 15.44 3.06 34.37
N GLN A 83 15.19 4.32 34.75
CA GLN A 83 16.21 5.36 34.83
C GLN A 83 16.70 5.60 36.26
N PRO A 84 17.98 5.99 36.44
CA PRO A 84 18.50 6.34 37.75
C PRO A 84 17.79 7.57 38.31
N SER A 85 17.47 7.55 39.61
CA SER A 85 16.72 8.62 40.27
C SER A 85 17.47 9.97 40.20
N PRO A 86 16.79 11.08 39.86
CA PRO A 86 17.41 12.41 39.81
C PRO A 86 17.87 12.84 41.21
N GLN A 87 19.10 13.37 41.31
CA GLN A 87 19.68 13.78 42.60
C GLN A 87 19.51 15.27 42.91
N ARG A 88 19.28 16.10 41.89
CA ARG A 88 19.08 17.56 42.04
C ARG A 88 17.61 17.93 41.91
N SER A 89 17.16 18.92 42.68
CA SER A 89 15.77 19.39 42.68
C SER A 89 15.29 19.84 41.31
N PHE A 90 16.16 20.48 40.52
CA PHE A 90 15.84 20.91 39.15
C PHE A 90 15.63 19.73 38.19
N GLN A 91 16.51 18.72 38.24
CA GLN A 91 16.40 17.49 37.44
C GLN A 91 15.09 16.74 37.76
N ASN A 92 14.67 16.73 39.02
CA ASN A 92 13.42 16.09 39.44
C ASN A 92 12.16 16.78 38.88
N ILE A 93 12.15 18.13 38.84
CA ILE A 93 11.02 18.89 38.27
C ILE A 93 10.95 18.67 36.76
N PHE A 94 12.12 18.69 36.08
CA PHE A 94 12.20 18.40 34.65
C PHE A 94 11.69 16.99 34.35
N GLU A 95 12.13 15.99 35.11
CA GLU A 95 11.71 14.59 34.97
C GLU A 95 10.18 14.46 35.03
N ILE A 96 9.54 15.03 36.07
CA ILE A 96 8.09 14.97 36.23
C ILE A 96 7.36 15.57 35.02
N ILE A 97 7.84 16.70 34.49
CA ILE A 97 7.21 17.37 33.34
C ILE A 97 7.35 16.52 32.07
N VAL A 98 8.55 15.99 31.80
CA VAL A 98 8.78 15.17 30.61
C VAL A 98 8.05 13.83 30.68
N THR A 99 7.93 13.22 31.87
CA THR A 99 7.13 12.00 32.07
C THR A 99 5.64 12.26 31.82
N LEU A 100 5.07 13.35 32.37
CA LEU A 100 3.66 13.70 32.15
C LEU A 100 3.37 13.98 30.67
N LEU A 101 4.29 14.66 29.99
CA LEU A 101 4.15 14.92 28.57
C LEU A 101 4.30 13.64 27.73
N GLY A 102 5.26 12.78 28.09
CA GLY A 102 5.45 11.47 27.48
C GLY A 102 4.20 10.60 27.57
N LEU A 103 3.52 10.59 28.73
CA LEU A 103 2.25 9.88 28.93
C LEU A 103 1.14 10.35 27.96
N VAL A 104 1.01 11.66 27.76
CA VAL A 104 0.00 12.21 26.84
C VAL A 104 0.32 11.83 25.40
N ILE A 105 1.58 11.96 24.98
CA ILE A 105 2.02 11.61 23.62
C ILE A 105 1.82 10.12 23.36
N PHE A 106 2.22 9.27 24.31
CA PHE A 106 2.05 7.82 24.23
C PHE A 106 0.57 7.43 24.10
N ALA A 107 -0.32 8.04 24.90
CA ALA A 107 -1.76 7.79 24.81
C ALA A 107 -2.35 8.15 23.45
N VAL A 108 -1.93 9.27 22.85
CA VAL A 108 -2.37 9.68 21.51
C VAL A 108 -1.87 8.69 20.44
N ILE A 109 -0.60 8.30 20.50
CA ILE A 109 -0.01 7.34 19.54
C ILE A 109 -0.77 6.02 19.58
N VAL A 110 -1.00 5.47 20.78
CA VAL A 110 -1.74 4.20 20.94
C VAL A 110 -3.18 4.35 20.45
N GLY A 111 -3.83 5.49 20.71
CA GLY A 111 -5.18 5.77 20.21
C GLY A 111 -5.27 5.80 18.69
N ASP A 112 -4.33 6.48 18.02
CA ASP A 112 -4.29 6.57 16.56
C ASP A 112 -4.01 5.21 15.90
N VAL A 113 -3.05 4.45 16.45
CA VAL A 113 -2.76 3.09 15.96
C VAL A 113 -3.99 2.20 16.16
N GLY A 114 -4.69 2.31 17.29
CA GLY A 114 -5.95 1.61 17.54
C GLY A 114 -7.02 1.95 16.50
N ASN A 115 -7.22 3.23 16.23
CA ASN A 115 -8.19 3.71 15.23
C ASN A 115 -7.84 3.22 13.82
N MET A 116 -6.55 3.22 13.45
CA MET A 116 -6.09 2.70 12.17
C MET A 116 -6.36 1.19 12.05
N VAL A 117 -6.05 0.42 13.09
CA VAL A 117 -6.31 -1.03 13.11
C VAL A 117 -7.80 -1.33 13.00
N GLN A 118 -8.65 -0.56 13.69
CA GLN A 118 -10.10 -0.66 13.55
C GLN A 118 -10.52 -0.35 12.11
N THR A 119 -10.10 0.80 11.57
CA THR A 119 -10.44 1.26 10.21
C THR A 119 -10.06 0.23 9.15
N MET A 120 -8.89 -0.38 9.28
CA MET A 120 -8.40 -1.44 8.38
C MET A 120 -9.28 -2.69 8.44
N ASN A 121 -9.82 -3.02 9.62
CA ASN A 121 -10.62 -4.21 9.83
C ASN A 121 -12.14 -3.99 9.72
N LEU A 122 -12.63 -2.73 9.60
CA LEU A 122 -14.06 -2.41 9.54
C LEU A 122 -14.82 -3.29 8.55
N LYS A 123 -14.38 -3.33 7.28
CA LYS A 123 -15.05 -4.12 6.24
C LYS A 123 -15.14 -5.62 6.55
N ARG A 124 -14.12 -6.15 7.23
CA ARG A 124 -14.08 -7.56 7.63
C ARG A 124 -15.05 -7.80 8.79
N THR A 125 -15.05 -6.90 9.78
CA THR A 125 -15.96 -6.98 10.93
C THR A 125 -17.42 -6.88 10.48
N ASP A 126 -17.76 -5.96 9.57
CA ASP A 126 -19.12 -5.80 9.03
C ASP A 126 -19.59 -7.09 8.32
N TYR A 127 -18.71 -7.70 7.52
CA TYR A 127 -19.01 -8.98 6.86
C TYR A 127 -19.20 -10.12 7.88
N GLU A 128 -18.32 -10.23 8.86
CA GLU A 128 -18.41 -11.23 9.92
C GLU A 128 -19.73 -11.09 10.71
N GLU A 129 -20.17 -9.85 11.00
CA GLU A 129 -21.46 -9.58 11.63
C GLU A 129 -22.64 -10.08 10.79
N ILE A 130 -22.69 -9.75 9.50
CA ILE A 130 -23.75 -10.19 8.59
C ILE A 130 -23.75 -11.71 8.44
N PHE A 131 -22.57 -12.31 8.32
CA PHE A 131 -22.40 -13.75 8.17
C PHE A 131 -22.90 -14.51 9.40
N ASP A 132 -22.49 -14.09 10.59
CA ASP A 132 -22.92 -14.69 11.86
C ASP A 132 -24.41 -14.46 12.11
N GLY A 133 -24.93 -13.27 11.79
CA GLY A 133 -26.36 -12.96 11.87
C GLY A 133 -27.19 -13.88 10.97
N THR A 134 -26.76 -14.08 9.72
CA THR A 134 -27.43 -14.98 8.77
C THR A 134 -27.37 -16.43 9.25
N ARG A 135 -26.22 -16.86 9.78
CA ARG A 135 -26.06 -18.21 10.34
C ARG A 135 -26.98 -18.45 11.53
N ALA A 136 -27.04 -17.49 12.47
CA ALA A 136 -27.93 -17.56 13.63
C ALA A 136 -29.41 -17.60 13.20
N TYR A 137 -29.78 -16.80 12.18
CA TYR A 137 -31.13 -16.79 11.62
C TYR A 137 -31.51 -18.16 11.04
N MET A 138 -30.63 -18.78 10.24
CA MET A 138 -30.87 -20.11 9.66
C MET A 138 -31.04 -21.20 10.73
N LEU A 139 -30.24 -21.14 11.81
CA LEU A 139 -30.34 -22.08 12.93
C LEU A 139 -31.66 -21.92 13.68
N ARG A 140 -32.09 -20.68 13.92
CA ARG A 140 -33.36 -20.38 14.62
C ARG A 140 -34.58 -20.89 13.84
N HIS A 141 -34.55 -20.79 12.52
CA HIS A 141 -35.65 -21.20 11.65
C HIS A 141 -35.55 -22.66 11.16
N GLN A 142 -34.59 -23.44 11.64
CA GLN A 142 -34.39 -24.85 11.28
C GLN A 142 -34.33 -25.08 9.76
N VAL A 143 -33.62 -24.19 9.06
CA VAL A 143 -33.44 -24.29 7.60
C VAL A 143 -32.71 -25.62 7.27
N PRO A 144 -33.11 -26.37 6.23
CA PRO A 144 -32.44 -27.63 5.88
C PRO A 144 -30.97 -27.40 5.51
N GLN A 145 -30.09 -28.35 5.89
CA GLN A 145 -28.64 -28.22 5.73
C GLN A 145 -28.19 -27.92 4.29
N GLN A 146 -28.88 -28.47 3.29
CA GLN A 146 -28.57 -28.19 1.88
C GLN A 146 -28.74 -26.71 1.52
N LEU A 147 -29.81 -26.08 2.02
CA LEU A 147 -30.06 -24.65 1.79
C LEU A 147 -29.10 -23.78 2.61
N GLN A 148 -28.75 -24.21 3.83
CA GLN A 148 -27.74 -23.51 4.64
C GLN A 148 -26.38 -23.48 3.96
N GLN A 149 -25.90 -24.63 3.47
CA GLN A 149 -24.63 -24.72 2.75
C GLN A 149 -24.64 -23.86 1.49
N LYS A 150 -25.77 -23.82 0.79
CA LYS A 150 -25.96 -22.97 -0.38
C LYS A 150 -25.84 -21.48 -0.04
N ILE A 151 -26.51 -21.02 1.02
CA ILE A 151 -26.46 -19.63 1.49
C ILE A 151 -25.05 -19.26 1.94
N ILE A 152 -24.39 -20.13 2.71
CA ILE A 152 -23.00 -19.90 3.17
C ILE A 152 -22.05 -19.80 1.98
N ARG A 153 -22.17 -20.70 0.99
CA ARG A 153 -21.34 -20.65 -0.22
C ARG A 153 -21.56 -19.36 -1.00
N TYR A 154 -22.81 -18.91 -1.13
CA TYR A 154 -23.14 -17.64 -1.76
C TYR A 154 -22.47 -16.46 -1.03
N LEU A 155 -22.61 -16.37 0.31
CA LEU A 155 -22.00 -15.31 1.12
C LEU A 155 -20.47 -15.29 1.00
N THR A 156 -19.83 -16.46 1.02
CA THR A 156 -18.37 -16.55 0.84
C THR A 156 -17.94 -16.14 -0.57
N TYR A 157 -18.75 -16.46 -1.59
CA TYR A 157 -18.46 -16.10 -2.99
C TYR A 157 -18.51 -14.59 -3.21
N ILE A 158 -19.58 -13.92 -2.75
CA ILE A 158 -19.71 -12.46 -2.89
C ILE A 158 -18.62 -11.70 -2.12
N TRP A 159 -18.09 -12.29 -1.03
CA TRP A 159 -16.94 -11.75 -0.31
C TRP A 159 -15.64 -11.88 -1.11
N GLY A 160 -15.41 -13.05 -1.72
CA GLY A 160 -14.23 -13.31 -2.54
C GLY A 160 -14.14 -12.42 -3.79
N GLN A 161 -15.27 -12.01 -4.36
CA GLN A 161 -15.32 -11.10 -5.52
C GLN A 161 -15.19 -9.61 -5.15
N GLY A 162 -15.13 -9.25 -3.86
CA GLY A 162 -14.97 -7.86 -3.42
C GLY A 162 -16.21 -6.97 -3.63
N GLN A 163 -17.35 -7.54 -4.04
CA GLN A 163 -18.58 -6.79 -4.31
C GLN A 163 -19.32 -6.34 -3.04
N ILE A 164 -19.06 -6.98 -1.89
CA ILE A 164 -19.57 -6.50 -0.59
C ILE A 164 -19.02 -5.10 -0.23
N GLY A 165 -17.91 -4.67 -0.84
CA GLY A 165 -17.31 -3.36 -0.55
C GLY A 165 -17.84 -2.18 -1.35
N VAL A 166 -18.63 -2.43 -2.40
CA VAL A 166 -19.09 -1.40 -3.35
C VAL A 166 -20.57 -1.64 -3.64
N ASP A 167 -21.43 -1.17 -2.75
CA ASP A 167 -22.86 -1.18 -3.00
C ASP A 167 -23.19 -0.09 -4.03
N GLU A 168 -23.55 -0.51 -5.24
CA GLU A 168 -23.94 0.40 -6.33
C GLU A 168 -25.15 1.27 -5.93
N LYS A 169 -26.03 0.77 -5.05
CA LYS A 169 -27.14 1.55 -4.50
C LYS A 169 -26.67 2.59 -3.49
N ALA A 170 -25.69 2.26 -2.63
CA ALA A 170 -25.09 3.25 -1.75
C ALA A 170 -24.36 4.37 -2.52
N ILE A 171 -23.76 4.03 -3.67
CA ILE A 171 -23.14 5.01 -4.58
C ILE A 171 -24.20 5.89 -5.24
N SER A 172 -25.31 5.30 -5.71
CA SER A 172 -26.40 6.07 -6.32
C SER A 172 -27.11 6.99 -5.32
N ASP A 173 -27.21 6.59 -4.05
CA ASP A 173 -27.75 7.42 -2.97
C ASP A 173 -26.82 8.57 -2.57
N PHE A 174 -25.50 8.37 -2.65
CA PHE A 174 -24.51 9.40 -2.31
C PHE A 174 -24.30 10.42 -3.43
N LEU A 175 -24.37 10.00 -4.70
CA LEU A 175 -24.16 10.89 -5.85
C LEU A 175 -25.48 11.54 -6.30
N PRO A 176 -25.48 12.84 -6.65
CA PRO A 176 -26.61 13.44 -7.35
C PRO A 176 -26.94 12.65 -8.63
N ASN A 177 -28.24 12.38 -8.86
CA ASN A 177 -28.74 11.58 -10.00
C ASN A 177 -28.13 11.97 -11.37
N ARG A 178 -27.79 13.25 -11.58
CA ARG A 178 -27.14 13.70 -12.82
C ARG A 178 -25.72 13.13 -12.98
N LEU A 179 -24.91 13.12 -11.92
CA LEU A 179 -23.54 12.59 -11.95
C LEU A 179 -23.54 11.07 -12.04
N TYR A 180 -24.41 10.41 -11.27
CA TYR A 180 -24.59 8.97 -11.36
C TYR A 180 -25.03 8.55 -12.76
N GLY A 181 -25.99 9.27 -13.37
CA GLY A 181 -26.43 8.98 -14.73
C GLY A 181 -25.32 9.12 -15.78
N HIS A 182 -24.46 10.14 -15.68
CA HIS A 182 -23.31 10.26 -16.58
C HIS A 182 -22.32 9.10 -16.42
N MET A 183 -22.05 8.68 -15.19
CA MET A 183 -21.18 7.53 -14.90
C MET A 183 -21.78 6.22 -15.43
N ALA A 184 -23.06 5.95 -15.13
CA ALA A 184 -23.75 4.75 -15.58
C ALA A 184 -23.78 4.65 -17.12
N VAL A 185 -24.00 5.76 -17.81
CA VAL A 185 -23.89 5.82 -19.28
C VAL A 185 -22.49 5.46 -19.73
N HIS A 186 -21.46 6.02 -19.12
CA HIS A 186 -20.08 5.72 -19.51
C HIS A 186 -19.74 4.24 -19.31
N ILE A 187 -20.25 3.61 -18.25
CA ILE A 187 -19.98 2.20 -17.92
C ILE A 187 -20.77 1.23 -18.83
N HIS A 188 -22.07 1.49 -19.06
CA HIS A 188 -22.97 0.49 -19.65
C HIS A 188 -23.37 0.75 -21.11
N MET A 189 -23.19 1.97 -21.63
CA MET A 189 -23.65 2.32 -22.99
C MET A 189 -23.02 1.44 -24.07
N GLU A 190 -21.73 1.13 -23.94
CA GLU A 190 -21.05 0.27 -24.92
C GLU A 190 -21.59 -1.17 -24.90
N THR A 191 -21.89 -1.70 -23.72
CA THR A 191 -22.44 -3.06 -23.60
C THR A 191 -23.84 -3.15 -24.22
N LEU A 192 -24.70 -2.14 -24.00
CA LEU A 192 -26.05 -2.12 -24.57
C LEU A 192 -26.06 -1.96 -26.09
N ARG A 193 -25.20 -1.09 -26.64
CA ARG A 193 -25.12 -0.87 -28.11
C ARG A 193 -24.66 -2.11 -28.88
N ARG A 194 -23.90 -3.00 -28.25
CA ARG A 194 -23.46 -4.27 -28.86
C ARG A 194 -24.59 -5.30 -28.96
N VAL A 195 -25.70 -5.11 -28.24
CA VAL A 195 -26.85 -6.03 -28.31
C VAL A 195 -27.66 -5.71 -29.58
N PRO A 196 -27.85 -6.66 -30.51
CA PRO A 196 -28.56 -6.42 -31.77
C PRO A 196 -29.99 -5.89 -31.60
N LEU A 197 -30.66 -6.27 -30.51
CA LEU A 197 -32.00 -5.79 -30.16
C LEU A 197 -32.07 -4.26 -29.99
N PHE A 198 -30.96 -3.62 -29.62
CA PHE A 198 -30.88 -2.21 -29.28
C PHE A 198 -30.06 -1.37 -30.28
N ALA A 199 -29.60 -1.98 -31.38
CA ALA A 199 -28.72 -1.33 -32.35
C ALA A 199 -29.37 -0.10 -33.01
N ASP A 200 -30.66 -0.19 -33.33
CA ASP A 200 -31.43 0.87 -34.02
C ASP A 200 -32.29 1.73 -33.07
N CYS A 201 -32.06 1.64 -31.76
CA CYS A 201 -32.83 2.39 -30.76
C CYS A 201 -32.27 3.81 -30.54
N ASP A 202 -33.16 4.78 -30.28
CA ASP A 202 -32.77 6.15 -29.93
C ASP A 202 -31.86 6.14 -28.69
N PRO A 203 -30.70 6.82 -28.70
CA PRO A 203 -29.83 6.93 -27.53
C PRO A 203 -30.52 7.46 -26.27
N THR A 204 -31.61 8.24 -26.41
CA THR A 204 -32.43 8.71 -25.29
C THR A 204 -33.15 7.57 -24.59
N LEU A 205 -33.64 6.57 -25.33
CA LEU A 205 -34.26 5.37 -24.77
C LEU A 205 -33.20 4.48 -24.09
N LEU A 206 -32.02 4.35 -24.68
CA LEU A 206 -30.90 3.62 -24.08
C LEU A 206 -30.47 4.25 -22.76
N TYR A 207 -30.47 5.58 -22.68
CA TYR A 207 -30.20 6.31 -21.44
C TYR A 207 -31.20 5.93 -20.33
N GLU A 208 -32.50 5.87 -20.65
CA GLU A 208 -33.52 5.45 -19.67
C GLU A 208 -33.34 3.99 -19.21
N PHE A 209 -32.90 3.09 -20.09
CA PHE A 209 -32.60 1.71 -19.71
C PHE A 209 -31.38 1.61 -18.79
N ILE A 210 -30.31 2.36 -19.07
CA ILE A 210 -29.10 2.40 -18.25
C ILE A 210 -29.40 2.84 -16.82
N LEU A 211 -30.28 3.83 -16.66
CA LEU A 211 -30.68 4.30 -15.34
C LEU A 211 -31.52 3.30 -14.53
N ARG A 212 -32.05 2.25 -15.18
CA ARG A 212 -32.84 1.19 -14.54
C ARG A 212 -32.16 -0.18 -14.54
N LEU A 213 -30.92 -0.24 -15.02
CA LEU A 213 -30.12 -1.47 -14.96
C LEU A 213 -29.74 -1.74 -13.51
N GLU A 214 -29.95 -2.99 -13.08
CA GLU A 214 -29.53 -3.46 -11.76
C GLU A 214 -28.47 -4.55 -11.93
N LEU A 215 -27.32 -4.38 -11.28
CA LEU A 215 -26.32 -5.44 -11.19
C LEU A 215 -26.84 -6.58 -10.32
N GLN A 216 -26.91 -7.79 -10.90
CA GLN A 216 -27.32 -9.01 -10.20
C GLN A 216 -26.19 -10.05 -10.28
N VAL A 217 -25.91 -10.70 -9.15
CA VAL A 217 -24.76 -11.60 -8.99
C VAL A 217 -25.28 -12.96 -8.54
N TYR A 218 -24.83 -14.00 -9.25
CA TYR A 218 -25.26 -15.38 -9.03
C TYR A 218 -24.06 -16.24 -8.66
N SER A 219 -24.25 -17.19 -7.73
CA SER A 219 -23.17 -18.11 -7.36
C SER A 219 -23.06 -19.27 -8.37
N PRO A 220 -21.87 -19.88 -8.53
CA PRO A 220 -21.70 -21.04 -9.40
C PRO A 220 -22.68 -22.17 -9.03
N GLY A 221 -23.40 -22.68 -10.03
CA GLY A 221 -24.43 -23.72 -9.86
C GLY A 221 -25.83 -23.20 -9.56
N ASP A 222 -26.05 -21.89 -9.52
CA ASP A 222 -27.39 -21.31 -9.49
C ASP A 222 -28.07 -21.33 -10.86
N TYR A 223 -29.35 -21.67 -10.85
CA TYR A 223 -30.21 -21.57 -12.03
C TYR A 223 -30.87 -20.19 -12.06
N ILE A 224 -30.57 -19.39 -13.08
CA ILE A 224 -31.17 -18.06 -13.29
C ILE A 224 -32.61 -18.21 -13.80
N CYS A 225 -32.83 -19.05 -14.81
CA CYS A 225 -34.15 -19.31 -15.40
C CYS A 225 -34.42 -20.81 -15.48
N ARG A 226 -35.65 -21.26 -15.19
CA ARG A 226 -36.06 -22.65 -15.41
C ARG A 226 -37.04 -22.78 -16.56
N LYS A 227 -36.96 -23.90 -17.28
CA LYS A 227 -37.88 -24.21 -18.37
C LYS A 227 -39.30 -24.32 -17.83
N GLY A 228 -40.22 -23.50 -18.38
CA GLY A 228 -41.62 -23.46 -17.98
C GLY A 228 -41.97 -22.29 -17.05
N GLU A 229 -40.98 -21.50 -16.61
CA GLU A 229 -41.23 -20.26 -15.89
C GLU A 229 -41.55 -19.11 -16.86
N VAL A 230 -42.35 -18.15 -16.39
CA VAL A 230 -42.70 -16.95 -17.17
C VAL A 230 -41.52 -15.97 -17.10
N GLY A 231 -40.90 -15.68 -18.23
CA GLY A 231 -39.82 -14.69 -18.33
C GLY A 231 -40.35 -13.26 -18.16
N LYS A 232 -39.99 -12.61 -17.04
CA LYS A 232 -40.37 -11.22 -16.73
C LYS A 232 -39.22 -10.22 -16.87
N GLU A 233 -38.00 -10.73 -16.98
CA GLU A 233 -36.76 -9.96 -16.88
C GLU A 233 -35.86 -10.27 -18.07
N MET A 234 -35.00 -9.31 -18.41
CA MET A 234 -33.96 -9.46 -19.41
C MET A 234 -32.61 -9.39 -18.71
N TYR A 235 -31.74 -10.38 -18.95
CA TYR A 235 -30.40 -10.42 -18.40
C TYR A 235 -29.37 -10.10 -19.49
N ILE A 236 -28.38 -9.29 -19.14
CA ILE A 236 -27.24 -8.97 -19.99
C ILE A 236 -26.00 -9.51 -19.28
N VAL A 237 -25.30 -10.43 -19.94
CA VAL A 237 -24.11 -11.10 -19.38
C VAL A 237 -22.86 -10.49 -20.00
N LYS A 238 -21.87 -10.14 -19.18
CA LYS A 238 -20.56 -9.67 -19.69
C LYS A 238 -19.79 -10.83 -20.31
N LYS A 239 -19.01 -10.55 -21.35
CA LYS A 239 -18.24 -11.56 -22.10
C LYS A 239 -17.27 -12.33 -21.18
N GLU A 240 -16.59 -11.62 -20.29
CA GLU A 240 -15.59 -12.20 -19.37
C GLU A 240 -16.24 -13.20 -18.41
N ASP A 241 -17.31 -12.80 -17.74
CA ASP A 241 -18.08 -13.64 -16.81
C ASP A 241 -18.65 -14.89 -17.49
N LEU A 242 -19.05 -14.77 -18.76
CA LEU A 242 -19.55 -15.90 -19.54
C LEU A 242 -18.46 -16.95 -19.78
N TRP A 243 -17.26 -16.54 -20.22
CA TRP A 243 -16.17 -17.50 -20.46
C TRP A 243 -15.69 -18.15 -19.17
N GLU A 244 -15.67 -17.39 -18.07
CA GLU A 244 -15.36 -17.95 -16.76
C GLU A 244 -16.37 -19.02 -16.36
N ALA A 245 -17.67 -18.73 -16.45
CA ALA A 245 -18.71 -19.71 -16.15
C ALA A 245 -18.67 -20.94 -17.07
N LEU A 246 -18.32 -20.77 -18.34
CA LEU A 246 -18.23 -21.86 -19.32
C LEU A 246 -17.03 -22.80 -19.08
N ARG A 247 -15.99 -22.38 -18.33
CA ARG A 247 -14.90 -23.27 -17.90
C ARG A 247 -15.40 -24.36 -16.95
N ASP A 248 -16.34 -24.02 -16.07
CA ASP A 248 -16.90 -24.95 -15.08
C ASP A 248 -17.94 -25.91 -15.68
N TYR A 249 -18.53 -25.56 -16.84
CA TYR A 249 -19.61 -26.32 -17.49
C TYR A 249 -19.35 -26.61 -18.98
N PRO A 250 -18.43 -27.54 -19.31
CA PRO A 250 -18.03 -27.81 -20.70
C PRO A 250 -19.18 -28.31 -21.60
N GLN A 251 -20.18 -28.99 -21.04
CA GLN A 251 -21.36 -29.43 -21.79
C GLN A 251 -22.26 -28.26 -22.23
N ALA A 252 -22.37 -27.21 -21.39
CA ALA A 252 -23.13 -26.02 -21.72
C ALA A 252 -22.44 -25.22 -22.84
N THR A 253 -21.11 -25.20 -22.82
CA THR A 253 -20.25 -24.60 -23.85
C THR A 253 -20.55 -25.17 -25.23
N GLN A 254 -20.56 -26.50 -25.37
CA GLN A 254 -20.88 -27.16 -26.64
C GLN A 254 -22.26 -26.79 -27.17
N SER A 255 -23.29 -26.84 -26.30
CA SER A 255 -24.66 -26.49 -26.69
C SER A 255 -24.80 -25.00 -27.07
N LEU A 256 -24.09 -24.12 -26.37
CA LEU A 256 -24.09 -22.68 -26.67
C LEU A 256 -23.41 -22.41 -28.01
N PHE A 257 -22.27 -23.02 -28.28
CA PHE A 257 -21.57 -22.88 -29.57
C PHE A 257 -22.38 -23.44 -30.72
N GLU A 258 -23.03 -24.58 -30.55
CA GLU A 258 -23.89 -25.16 -31.58
C GLU A 258 -25.07 -24.25 -31.91
N LYS A 259 -25.74 -23.69 -30.89
CA LYS A 259 -26.79 -22.68 -31.09
C LYS A 259 -26.26 -21.39 -31.69
N GLY A 260 -25.10 -20.92 -31.24
CA GLY A 260 -24.44 -19.73 -31.79
C GLY A 260 -24.14 -19.90 -33.27
N ARG A 261 -23.60 -21.06 -33.67
CA ARG A 261 -23.40 -21.43 -35.08
C ARG A 261 -24.70 -21.46 -35.86
N GLN A 262 -25.78 -22.02 -35.31
CA GLN A 262 -27.08 -22.03 -35.99
C GLN A 262 -27.65 -20.61 -36.22
N ILE A 263 -27.46 -19.70 -35.26
CA ILE A 263 -27.90 -18.30 -35.38
C ILE A 263 -27.07 -17.59 -36.46
N LEU A 264 -25.74 -17.70 -36.39
CA LEU A 264 -24.84 -17.08 -37.36
C LEU A 264 -25.02 -17.63 -38.78
N ALA A 265 -25.29 -18.93 -38.91
CA ALA A 265 -25.63 -19.56 -40.18
C ALA A 265 -26.93 -19.00 -40.77
N LYS A 266 -27.93 -18.77 -39.92
CA LYS A 266 -29.21 -18.20 -40.34
C LYS A 266 -29.06 -16.76 -40.85
N ASP A 267 -28.16 -16.00 -40.25
CA ASP A 267 -27.92 -14.60 -40.59
C ASP A 267 -26.91 -14.43 -41.74
N ASN A 268 -26.47 -15.53 -42.39
CA ASN A 268 -25.40 -15.57 -43.39
C ASN A 268 -24.10 -14.87 -42.93
N LEU A 269 -23.84 -14.88 -41.62
CA LEU A 269 -22.65 -14.29 -41.00
C LEU A 269 -21.51 -15.29 -40.82
N LEU A 270 -21.71 -16.53 -41.25
CA LEU A 270 -20.62 -17.49 -41.40
C LEU A 270 -20.04 -17.31 -42.79
N GLU A 271 -18.87 -16.69 -42.88
CA GLU A 271 -18.01 -16.96 -44.01
C GLU A 271 -17.70 -18.47 -43.95
N GLU A 272 -17.96 -19.19 -45.04
CA GLU A 272 -17.27 -20.45 -45.31
C GLU A 272 -15.80 -20.09 -45.52
N THR A 273 -15.10 -19.77 -44.43
CA THR A 273 -13.66 -19.84 -44.43
C THR A 273 -13.36 -21.33 -44.55
N THR A 274 -13.05 -21.76 -45.76
CA THR A 274 -12.07 -22.81 -45.96
C THR A 274 -10.97 -22.60 -44.94
N GLU A 275 -10.78 -23.61 -44.10
CA GLU A 275 -9.86 -23.66 -42.96
C GLU A 275 -8.45 -23.17 -43.35
N GLU A 276 -8.21 -21.86 -43.31
CA GLU A 276 -6.91 -21.26 -43.62
C GLU A 276 -6.38 -20.34 -42.49
N HIS A 277 -6.97 -20.43 -41.30
CA HIS A 277 -6.30 -19.93 -40.10
C HIS A 277 -6.52 -20.88 -38.93
N ASP A 278 -5.40 -21.31 -38.35
CA ASP A 278 -5.25 -22.23 -37.22
C ASP A 278 -5.31 -23.72 -37.60
N ASN A 279 -4.15 -24.23 -38.03
CA ASN A 279 -3.83 -25.65 -38.17
C ASN A 279 -3.87 -26.37 -36.82
N TRP A 280 -5.07 -26.54 -36.24
CA TRP A 280 -5.33 -27.41 -35.10
C TRP A 280 -6.30 -28.50 -35.52
N ASP A 281 -5.76 -29.58 -36.08
CA ASP A 281 -6.50 -30.81 -36.35
C ASP A 281 -6.76 -31.57 -35.03
N PRO A 282 -8.02 -31.76 -34.60
CA PRO A 282 -8.36 -32.49 -33.38
C PRO A 282 -7.91 -33.96 -33.43
N ASP A 283 -7.73 -34.55 -34.60
CA ASP A 283 -7.45 -35.98 -34.80
C ASP A 283 -6.01 -36.28 -35.25
N ALA A 284 -5.16 -35.24 -35.39
CA ALA A 284 -3.74 -35.42 -35.70
C ALA A 284 -3.01 -36.23 -34.60
N PRO A 285 -2.06 -37.10 -34.99
CA PRO A 285 -1.28 -37.90 -34.05
C PRO A 285 -0.55 -37.00 -33.05
N ILE A 286 -0.50 -37.45 -31.79
CA ILE A 286 0.01 -36.69 -30.63
C ILE A 286 1.38 -36.04 -30.89
N GLU A 287 2.23 -36.70 -31.69
CA GLU A 287 3.56 -36.20 -32.05
C GLU A 287 3.52 -34.84 -32.77
N GLU A 288 2.60 -34.64 -33.72
CA GLU A 288 2.48 -33.40 -34.49
C GLU A 288 1.99 -32.22 -33.63
N LYS A 289 1.14 -32.53 -32.63
CA LYS A 289 0.71 -31.57 -31.61
C LYS A 289 1.86 -31.17 -30.68
N PHE A 290 2.68 -32.14 -30.27
CA PHE A 290 3.88 -31.87 -29.47
C PHE A 290 4.90 -31.04 -30.25
N GLU A 291 5.07 -31.26 -31.55
CA GLU A 291 5.98 -30.45 -32.37
C GLU A 291 5.49 -29.01 -32.54
N THR A 292 4.18 -28.80 -32.72
CA THR A 292 3.60 -27.45 -32.82
C THR A 292 3.75 -26.70 -31.50
N ILE A 293 3.41 -27.35 -30.37
CA ILE A 293 3.59 -26.77 -29.03
C ILE A 293 5.07 -26.49 -28.75
N ARG A 294 5.97 -27.38 -29.17
CA ARG A 294 7.42 -27.17 -29.00
C ARG A 294 7.90 -25.97 -29.79
N ARG A 295 7.45 -25.81 -31.04
CA ARG A 295 7.78 -24.68 -31.90
C ARG A 295 7.30 -23.36 -31.28
N ASP A 296 6.07 -23.35 -30.77
CA ASP A 296 5.48 -22.17 -30.13
C ASP A 296 6.17 -21.85 -28.79
N MET A 297 6.56 -22.87 -28.01
CA MET A 297 7.39 -22.69 -26.81
C MET A 297 8.76 -22.08 -27.14
N GLU A 298 9.43 -22.56 -28.20
CA GLU A 298 10.72 -22.03 -28.64
C GLU A 298 10.59 -20.55 -29.05
N GLU A 299 9.49 -20.21 -29.74
CA GLU A 299 9.18 -18.83 -30.14
C GLU A 299 8.89 -17.93 -28.93
N PHE A 300 8.14 -18.40 -27.95
CA PHE A 300 7.92 -17.68 -26.69
C PHE A 300 9.21 -17.49 -25.89
N THR A 301 10.07 -18.52 -25.79
CA THR A 301 11.36 -18.39 -25.09
C THR A 301 12.24 -17.33 -25.75
N LYS A 302 12.23 -17.26 -27.09
CA LYS A 302 12.98 -16.24 -27.83
C LYS A 302 12.46 -14.83 -27.53
N GLN A 303 11.14 -14.64 -27.48
CA GLN A 303 10.55 -13.34 -27.12
C GLN A 303 10.88 -12.94 -25.69
N LEU A 304 10.94 -13.89 -24.76
CA LEU A 304 11.28 -13.65 -23.37
C LEU A 304 12.74 -13.22 -23.20
N ASP A 305 13.66 -13.86 -23.92
CA ASP A 305 15.08 -13.51 -23.94
C ASP A 305 15.30 -12.10 -24.54
N GLU A 306 14.60 -11.77 -25.63
CA GLU A 306 14.65 -10.44 -26.25
C GLU A 306 14.12 -9.35 -25.29
N ALA A 307 13.02 -9.64 -24.57
CA ALA A 307 12.46 -8.75 -23.57
C ALA A 307 13.40 -8.56 -22.37
N GLU A 308 14.07 -9.62 -21.91
CA GLU A 308 15.03 -9.53 -20.80
C GLU A 308 16.24 -8.67 -21.17
N VAL A 309 16.78 -8.83 -22.38
CA VAL A 309 17.88 -7.99 -22.90
C VAL A 309 17.46 -6.51 -22.97
N MET A 310 16.24 -6.23 -23.44
CA MET A 310 15.72 -4.86 -23.49
C MET A 310 15.55 -4.25 -22.08
N LEU A 311 15.04 -5.03 -21.11
CA LEU A 311 14.90 -4.62 -19.72
C LEU A 311 16.25 -4.32 -19.06
N ARG A 312 17.24 -5.20 -19.24
CA ARG A 312 18.61 -4.99 -18.72
C ARG A 312 19.24 -3.72 -19.31
N ALA A 313 19.10 -3.51 -20.62
CA ALA A 313 19.58 -2.32 -21.28
C ALA A 313 18.90 -1.03 -20.77
N SER A 314 17.60 -1.08 -20.46
CA SER A 314 16.89 0.05 -19.86
C SER A 314 17.38 0.34 -18.43
N MET A 315 17.56 -0.70 -17.61
CA MET A 315 18.09 -0.54 -16.25
C MET A 315 19.51 0.02 -16.23
N ASP A 316 20.37 -0.40 -17.15
CA ASP A 316 21.74 0.13 -17.23
C ASP A 316 21.78 1.61 -17.63
N ARG A 317 20.86 2.05 -18.49
CA ARG A 317 20.70 3.48 -18.81
C ARG A 317 20.27 4.28 -17.60
N GLU A 318 19.30 3.79 -16.83
CA GLU A 318 18.85 4.47 -15.60
C GLU A 318 19.98 4.55 -14.57
N LYS A 319 20.73 3.47 -14.36
CA LYS A 319 21.90 3.48 -13.47
C LYS A 319 22.94 4.53 -13.88
N GLN A 320 23.26 4.63 -15.17
CA GLN A 320 24.18 5.65 -15.68
C GLN A 320 23.67 7.08 -15.44
N LEU A 321 22.37 7.31 -15.51
CA LEU A 321 21.77 8.62 -15.19
C LEU A 321 21.89 8.93 -13.70
N VAL A 322 21.66 7.94 -12.83
CA VAL A 322 21.83 8.09 -11.39
C VAL A 322 23.28 8.37 -11.03
N THR A 323 24.24 7.64 -11.59
CA THR A 323 25.68 7.88 -11.32
C THR A 323 26.13 9.27 -11.78
N LYS A 324 25.66 9.75 -12.94
CA LYS A 324 25.92 11.13 -13.39
C LYS A 324 25.29 12.17 -12.46
N LEU A 325 24.10 11.89 -11.94
CA LEU A 325 23.45 12.77 -10.98
C LEU A 325 24.23 12.82 -9.66
N GLU A 326 24.69 11.67 -9.17
CA GLU A 326 25.55 11.56 -7.99
C GLU A 326 26.85 12.34 -8.17
N GLU A 327 27.55 12.19 -9.31
CA GLU A 327 28.75 12.97 -9.63
C GLU A 327 28.46 14.48 -9.62
N SER A 328 27.36 14.91 -10.25
CA SER A 328 26.97 16.33 -10.26
C SER A 328 26.61 16.87 -8.88
N PHE A 329 26.06 16.02 -8.00
CA PHE A 329 25.68 16.40 -6.65
C PHE A 329 26.91 16.53 -5.74
N VAL A 330 27.90 15.65 -5.92
CA VAL A 330 29.21 15.74 -5.24
C VAL A 330 29.94 17.02 -5.67
N GLU A 331 29.97 17.32 -6.98
CA GLU A 331 30.62 18.54 -7.51
C GLU A 331 29.92 19.81 -7.01
N PHE A 332 28.59 19.81 -6.94
CA PHE A 332 27.82 20.92 -6.34
C PHE A 332 28.14 21.10 -4.84
N PHE A 333 28.27 20.01 -4.09
CA PHE A 333 28.58 20.07 -2.66
C PHE A 333 30.03 20.54 -2.41
N GLU A 334 30.97 20.18 -3.28
CA GLU A 334 32.34 20.73 -3.23
C GLU A 334 32.38 22.23 -3.57
N LEU A 335 31.54 22.71 -4.49
CA LEU A 335 31.42 24.14 -4.79
C LEU A 335 30.84 24.92 -3.61
N VAL A 336 29.79 24.41 -2.97
CA VAL A 336 29.19 25.05 -1.78
C VAL A 336 30.19 25.13 -0.62
N ASN A 337 30.96 24.07 -0.36
CA ASN A 337 31.99 24.11 0.69
C ASN A 337 33.17 25.04 0.36
N ARG A 338 33.40 25.36 -0.92
CA ARG A 338 34.49 26.25 -1.35
C ARG A 338 34.12 27.73 -1.27
N ASP A 339 32.83 28.05 -1.37
CA ASP A 339 32.32 29.40 -1.14
C ASP A 339 32.37 29.78 0.36
N ASP A 340 32.25 28.82 1.27
CA ASP A 340 32.43 29.05 2.72
C ASP A 340 33.89 29.36 3.11
N GLU A 341 34.89 28.88 2.37
CA GLU A 341 36.31 29.20 2.62
C GLU A 341 36.73 30.58 2.05
N HIS A 342 36.02 31.12 1.05
CA HIS A 342 36.36 32.40 0.45
C HIS A 342 35.70 33.62 1.12
N GLU A 343 34.77 33.43 2.04
CA GLU A 343 34.23 34.51 2.89
C GLU A 343 35.12 34.84 4.11
N GLU A 344 36.00 33.91 4.56
CA GLU A 344 36.93 34.17 5.68
C GLU A 344 38.22 34.93 5.27
N ASP A 345 38.63 34.90 4.00
CA ASP A 345 39.89 35.55 3.55
C ASP A 345 39.73 37.03 3.16
N SER A 346 38.51 37.59 3.22
CA SER A 346 38.25 39.00 2.83
C SER A 346 38.20 40.01 3.99
N ASP A 347 38.34 39.55 5.24
CA ASP A 347 38.30 40.39 6.46
C ASP A 347 39.68 40.62 7.12
N SER A 348 40.79 40.32 6.44
CA SER A 348 42.15 40.47 7.00
C SER A 348 43.07 41.47 6.27
N ASP A 349 42.54 42.53 5.70
CA ASP A 349 43.33 43.73 5.34
C ASP A 349 42.51 45.02 5.64
N GLY A 350 42.71 45.56 6.85
CA GLY A 350 42.10 46.80 7.34
C GLY A 350 42.80 47.35 8.58
#